data_AF-A0A093EV08-F1
#
_entry.id   AF-A0A093EV08-F1
#
_cell.length_a   1.000
_cell.length_b   1.000
_cell.length_c   1.000
_cell.angle_alpha   90.00
_cell.angle_beta   90.00
_cell.angle_gamma   90.00
#
_symmetry.space_group_name_H-M   'P 1'
#
loop_
_entity.id
_entity.type
_entity.pdbx_description
1 polymer ?
#
loop_
_entity_poly.entity_id
_entity_poly.type
_entity_poly.pdbx_seq_one_letter_code
_entity_poly.pdbx_strand_id
1 'polypeptide(L)'
;CGSCKVCARRLGEPCDFLHVCDQSQGLVCDYSMAPTGTGATCNFEDSEEGCEVNGRVYRDGEVFQPSCKLQCRCLDGGFTCVPLCQEEVR
;
A
#
# COMPACT_ATOMS: atom_id res chain seq x y z
N CYS A 1 19.18 -29.31 -11.90
CA CYS A 1 19.24 -27.92 -11.41
C CYS A 1 17.79 -27.46 -11.19
N GLY A 2 17.27 -27.53 -9.98
CA GLY A 2 15.83 -27.28 -9.75
C GLY A 2 15.42 -27.24 -8.28
N SER A 3 16.38 -27.07 -7.37
CA SER A 3 16.12 -27.07 -5.93
C SER A 3 17.17 -26.25 -5.16
N CYS A 4 17.76 -25.25 -5.80
CA CYS A 4 18.50 -24.25 -5.04
C CYS A 4 17.44 -23.37 -4.35
N LYS A 5 17.24 -23.59 -3.06
CA LYS A 5 16.59 -22.59 -2.21
C LYS A 5 17.52 -21.39 -2.17
N VAL A 6 17.33 -20.45 -3.09
CA VAL A 6 17.96 -19.14 -2.96
C VAL A 6 17.42 -18.52 -1.67
N CYS A 7 18.33 -18.03 -0.83
CA CYS A 7 17.92 -17.34 0.38
C CYS A 7 17.18 -16.07 -0.05
N ALA A 8 15.92 -15.96 0.35
CA ALA A 8 15.18 -14.73 0.15
C ALA A 8 15.86 -13.61 0.95
N ARG A 9 15.92 -12.43 0.34
CA ARG A 9 16.61 -11.26 0.89
C ARG A 9 15.80 -10.68 2.05
N ARG A 10 16.49 -10.31 3.13
CA ARG A 10 15.92 -9.74 4.35
C ARG A 10 15.82 -8.22 4.23
N LEU A 11 15.11 -7.60 5.18
CA LEU A 11 14.96 -6.15 5.28
C LEU A 11 16.33 -5.46 5.17
N GLY A 12 16.43 -4.45 4.29
CA GLY A 12 17.66 -3.69 4.05
C GLY A 12 18.67 -4.36 3.12
N GLU A 13 18.43 -5.60 2.66
CA GLU A 13 19.32 -6.25 1.69
C GLU A 13 19.06 -5.78 0.25
N PRO A 14 20.11 -5.69 -0.59
CA PRO A 14 19.95 -5.38 -2.00
C PRO A 14 19.18 -6.51 -2.70
N CYS A 15 18.25 -6.11 -3.55
CA CYS A 15 17.36 -7.01 -4.25
C CYS A 15 17.16 -6.57 -5.70
N ASP A 16 16.81 -7.54 -6.54
CA ASP A 16 16.58 -7.36 -7.97
C ASP A 16 15.63 -8.47 -8.49
N PHE A 17 15.48 -8.59 -9.81
CA PHE A 17 14.61 -9.61 -10.42
C PHE A 17 15.06 -11.06 -10.19
N LEU A 18 16.34 -11.27 -9.86
CA LEU A 18 16.94 -12.57 -9.57
C LEU A 18 17.05 -12.83 -8.06
N HIS A 19 17.29 -11.79 -7.27
CA HIS A 19 17.43 -11.80 -5.81
C HIS A 19 16.20 -11.18 -5.14
N VAL A 20 15.15 -11.99 -5.00
CA VAL A 20 13.87 -11.55 -4.42
C VAL A 20 13.90 -11.45 -2.89
N CYS A 21 13.09 -10.54 -2.35
CA CYS A 21 12.87 -10.38 -0.91
C CYS A 21 12.05 -11.51 -0.30
N ASP A 22 12.17 -11.67 1.02
CA ASP A 22 11.39 -12.64 1.78
C ASP A 22 9.93 -12.20 1.93
N GLN A 23 9.12 -12.60 0.97
CA GLN A 23 7.67 -12.35 0.97
C GLN A 23 6.95 -12.99 2.17
N SER A 24 7.52 -14.05 2.78
CA SER A 24 6.93 -14.63 4.00
C SER A 24 7.03 -13.69 5.21
N GLN A 25 7.92 -12.69 5.14
CA GLN A 25 8.07 -11.60 6.10
C GLN A 25 7.40 -10.30 5.63
N GLY A 26 6.65 -10.33 4.51
CA GLY A 26 6.00 -9.14 3.95
C GLY A 26 6.96 -8.15 3.29
N LEU A 27 8.13 -8.61 2.85
CA LEU A 27 9.14 -7.76 2.21
C LEU A 27 8.97 -7.74 0.70
N VAL A 28 9.10 -6.54 0.12
CA VAL A 28 9.07 -6.29 -1.33
C VAL A 28 10.31 -5.50 -1.76
N CYS A 29 10.68 -5.62 -3.03
CA CYS A 29 11.75 -4.81 -3.60
C CYS A 29 11.28 -3.38 -3.82
N ASP A 30 11.81 -2.46 -3.02
CA ASP A 30 11.54 -1.05 -3.14
C ASP A 30 12.57 -0.37 -4.07
N TYR A 31 12.07 0.10 -5.21
CA TYR A 31 12.83 0.83 -6.23
C TYR A 31 12.65 2.35 -6.12
N SER A 32 11.83 2.84 -5.19
CA SER A 32 11.48 4.26 -5.09
C SER A 32 12.68 5.15 -4.78
N MET A 33 13.64 4.64 -4.01
CA MET A 33 14.88 5.33 -3.65
C MET A 33 16.09 4.92 -4.50
N ALA A 34 15.93 4.07 -5.51
CA ALA A 34 17.04 3.59 -6.32
C ALA A 34 17.43 4.63 -7.39
N PRO A 35 18.62 5.25 -7.33
CA PRO A 35 19.15 5.98 -8.47
C PRO A 35 19.33 5.01 -9.64
N THR A 36 19.06 5.47 -10.86
CA THR A 36 19.13 4.65 -12.09
C THR A 36 20.38 3.78 -12.13
N GLY A 37 20.21 2.45 -12.00
CA GLY A 37 21.29 1.46 -12.08
C GLY A 37 21.80 0.91 -10.74
N THR A 38 21.29 1.38 -9.61
CA THR A 38 21.54 0.79 -8.27
C THR A 38 20.38 -0.12 -7.91
N GLY A 39 20.68 -1.33 -7.41
CA GLY A 39 19.63 -2.31 -7.05
C GLY A 39 18.61 -1.75 -6.05
N ALA A 40 17.40 -2.29 -6.08
CA ALA A 40 16.39 -2.01 -5.06
C ALA A 40 16.86 -2.54 -3.70
N THR A 41 16.18 -2.12 -2.64
CA THR A 41 16.39 -2.69 -1.31
C THR A 41 15.11 -3.36 -0.86
N CYS A 42 15.24 -4.48 -0.15
CA CYS A 42 14.08 -5.10 0.49
C CYS A 42 13.56 -4.21 1.60
N ASN A 43 12.37 -3.67 1.42
CA ASN A 43 11.62 -2.96 2.44
C ASN A 43 10.33 -3.71 2.73
N PHE A 44 9.67 -3.38 3.83
CA PHE A 44 8.28 -3.80 3.97
C PHE A 44 7.48 -3.28 2.79
N GLU A 45 6.42 -4.01 2.43
CA GLU A 45 5.42 -3.43 1.54
C GLU A 45 4.94 -2.13 2.19
N ASP A 46 5.41 -1.00 1.63
CA ASP A 46 4.82 0.30 1.85
C ASP A 46 3.48 0.24 1.11
N SER A 47 2.55 -0.53 1.66
CA SER A 47 1.15 -0.32 1.37
C SER A 47 0.95 1.09 1.87
N GLU A 48 0.98 2.09 0.97
CA GLU A 48 0.57 3.46 1.29
C GLU A 48 -0.70 3.29 2.11
N GLU A 49 -0.62 3.52 3.43
CA GLU A 49 -1.69 3.17 4.36
C GLU A 49 -2.94 3.87 3.85
N GLY A 50 -3.84 3.07 3.31
CA GLY A 50 -4.76 3.56 2.29
C GLY A 50 -6.02 2.74 2.33
N CYS A 51 -7.11 3.37 1.96
CA CYS A 51 -8.42 2.80 2.08
C CYS A 51 -8.87 2.31 0.71
N GLU A 52 -9.13 1.02 0.59
CA GLU A 52 -9.82 0.50 -0.59
C GLU A 52 -11.32 0.63 -0.41
N VAL A 53 -11.95 1.49 -1.21
CA VAL A 53 -13.40 1.71 -1.21
C VAL A 53 -13.94 1.50 -2.63
N ASN A 54 -14.74 0.44 -2.81
CA ASN A 54 -15.29 0.02 -4.10
C ASN A 54 -14.20 -0.22 -5.18
N GLY A 55 -13.08 -0.84 -4.81
CA GLY A 55 -11.96 -1.13 -5.72
C GLY A 55 -11.15 0.11 -6.15
N ARG A 56 -11.35 1.25 -5.48
CA ARG A 56 -10.48 2.43 -5.59
C ARG A 56 -9.67 2.59 -4.31
N VAL A 57 -8.38 2.81 -4.45
CA VAL A 57 -7.47 3.08 -3.34
C VAL A 57 -7.40 4.60 -3.10
N TYR A 58 -7.61 5.02 -1.86
CA TYR A 58 -7.48 6.40 -1.38
C TYR A 58 -6.34 6.46 -0.37
N ARG A 59 -5.51 7.51 -0.41
CA ARG A 59 -4.39 7.69 0.53
C ARG A 59 -4.89 8.06 1.93
N ASP A 60 -4.08 7.80 2.96
CA ASP A 60 -4.35 8.33 4.29
C ASP A 60 -4.59 9.85 4.25
N GLY A 61 -5.64 10.29 4.95
CA GLY A 61 -6.10 11.68 4.97
C GLY A 61 -6.90 12.13 3.74
N GLU A 62 -6.96 11.34 2.67
CA GLU A 62 -7.69 11.68 1.46
C GLU A 62 -9.21 11.74 1.71
N VAL A 63 -9.84 12.79 1.21
CA VAL A 63 -11.29 13.01 1.31
C VAL A 63 -11.93 12.73 -0.04
N PHE A 64 -12.95 11.90 -0.04
CA PHE A 64 -13.68 11.50 -1.24
C PHE A 64 -15.19 11.51 -1.00
N GLN A 65 -15.97 11.59 -2.08
CA GLN A 65 -17.42 11.76 -2.01
C GLN A 65 -18.09 10.62 -2.79
N PRO A 66 -18.36 9.46 -2.16
CA PRO A 66 -18.87 8.28 -2.87
C PRO A 66 -20.29 8.50 -3.43
N SER A 67 -21.03 9.48 -2.89
CA SER A 67 -22.31 9.95 -3.43
C SER A 67 -22.51 11.42 -3.10
N CYS A 68 -23.47 12.09 -3.74
CA CYS A 68 -23.78 13.49 -3.44
C CYS A 68 -24.27 13.74 -1.99
N LYS A 69 -24.60 12.68 -1.25
CA LYS A 69 -25.11 12.75 0.14
C LYS A 69 -24.05 12.44 1.20
N LEU A 70 -22.88 11.93 0.82
CA LEU A 70 -21.86 11.42 1.75
C LEU A 70 -20.49 11.95 1.39
N GLN A 71 -19.75 12.43 2.39
CA GLN A 71 -18.32 12.71 2.28
C GLN A 71 -17.57 11.81 3.24
N CYS A 72 -16.54 11.13 2.74
CA CYS A 72 -15.74 10.20 3.51
C CYS A 72 -14.28 10.64 3.54
N ARG A 73 -13.56 10.24 4.57
CA ARG A 73 -12.11 10.45 4.73
C ARG A 73 -11.44 9.12 5.05
N CYS A 74 -10.34 8.83 4.37
CA CYS A 74 -9.46 7.70 4.67
C CYS A 74 -8.57 8.01 5.88
N LEU A 75 -8.49 7.09 6.84
CA LEU A 75 -7.71 7.17 8.08
C LEU A 75 -7.23 5.78 8.50
N ASP A 76 -5.92 5.56 8.58
CA ASP A 76 -5.29 4.34 9.12
C ASP A 76 -5.84 3.03 8.46
N GLY A 77 -6.06 3.05 7.15
CA GLY A 77 -6.61 1.90 6.39
C GLY A 77 -8.13 1.68 6.51
N GLY A 78 -8.84 2.50 7.28
CA GLY A 78 -10.30 2.55 7.36
C GLY A 78 -10.88 3.88 6.88
N PHE A 79 -12.20 4.00 6.71
CA PHE A 79 -12.80 5.27 6.31
C PHE A 79 -13.93 5.70 7.25
N THR A 80 -14.03 7.02 7.47
CA THR A 80 -15.13 7.64 8.20
C THR A 80 -15.97 8.49 7.24
N CYS A 81 -17.29 8.42 7.34
CA CYS A 81 -18.20 9.17 6.46
C CYS A 81 -19.13 10.08 7.28
N VAL A 82 -19.39 11.26 6.74
CA VAL A 82 -20.35 12.23 7.27
C VAL A 82 -21.45 12.49 6.23
N PRO A 83 -22.73 12.55 6.65
CA PRO A 83 -23.82 12.94 5.77
C PRO A 83 -23.72 14.44 5.45
N LEU A 84 -23.92 14.78 4.18
CA LEU A 84 -23.92 16.16 3.68
C LEU A 84 -25.31 16.77 3.60
N CYS A 85 -26.33 15.93 3.63
CA CYS A 85 -27.72 16.35 3.73
C CYS A 85 -28.14 16.22 5.20
N GLN A 86 -28.90 17.19 5.70
CA GLN A 86 -29.67 17.00 6.92
C GLN A 86 -30.74 15.97 6.60
N GLU A 87 -30.72 14.80 7.22
CA GLU A 87 -31.91 13.95 7.19
C GLU A 87 -33.02 14.75 7.86
N GLU A 88 -33.98 15.23 7.06
CA GLU A 88 -35.23 15.76 7.59
C GLU A 88 -35.87 14.63 8.40
N VAL A 89 -35.75 14.71 9.72
CA VAL A 89 -36.55 13.92 10.66
C VAL A 89 -37.99 14.37 10.44
N ARG A 90 -38.73 13.60 9.64
CA ARG A 90 -40.17 13.79 9.43
C ARG A 90 -40.96 12.79 10.25
#